data_AF-A0ABD3VGM5-F1
#
_entry.id   AF-A0ABD3VGM5-F1
#
_cell.length_a   1.000
_cell.length_b   1.000
_cell.length_c   1.000
_cell.angle_alpha   90.00
_cell.angle_beta   90.00
_cell.angle_gamma   90.00
#
_symmetry.space_group_name_H-M   'P 1'
#
loop_
_entity.id
_entity.type
_entity.pdbx_description
1 polymer ?
#
loop_
_entity_poly.entity_id
_entity_poly.type
_entity_poly.pdbx_seq_one_letter_code
_entity_poly.pdbx_strand_id
1 'polypeptide(L)'
;MAGVGIVDCKASLSENAGCVVLLIAVIREYILAIENGIDRGNTFCIQGHYDPIRVEKGDYGSISSFGFPGNYTTDKYHGQLCNVEIQACSTCRLRLTLKHLDFPSCERQDTMVKKRIRSVCIPGCDHLRIFEADQPYHSTTQKNYFTEESGFVYESISARLVILHCLSNGTHTTGKLFKVLYEVIDKVVKIQGTVTSPLDSVISGNITSPNFPQGYALNGETFTYMIQNLDPYGHIRMTFDDWDLAEESEIQVYDDLSGNSRTSVLRRGERPILVSNTNTLVLVFNVGDGTYASSSNIGFKATYHLVAGSAWADKPLTNCSSSFLMQSGGMIKFSGVSSRIHQFYDCVWTIKRYTANHPDGVIVRIDKLTLGDGWLHSGINVLDIYNGLTSVDPLIGRYVSTNITVGTTLHTSGKGLYIRLRGAFYSSDVINLVYTAVDNVTNEGCPDPKDYICHNLWCIDKDLMCDGVDHCGDRSDEVCSMPELTTLPPCSGHRCTDDKRCISPSQVCDGVFDCEDMTDETICRKQINLQCKAV
;
A
#
# COMPACT_ATOMS: atom_id res chain seq x y z
N MET A 1 -34.73 22.82 26.90
CA MET A 1 -35.20 22.12 28.13
C MET A 1 -36.72 22.05 28.08
N ALA A 2 -37.26 21.00 27.47
CA ALA A 2 -38.66 20.64 27.64
C ALA A 2 -38.67 19.44 28.60
N GLY A 3 -39.39 19.58 29.71
CA GLY A 3 -39.33 18.65 30.83
C GLY A 3 -39.81 17.25 30.46
N VAL A 4 -38.99 16.25 30.75
CA VAL A 4 -39.41 14.85 30.81
C VAL A 4 -40.24 14.71 32.08
N GLY A 5 -41.56 14.74 31.94
CA GLY A 5 -42.47 14.38 33.02
C GLY A 5 -42.33 12.90 33.31
N ILE A 6 -41.68 12.55 34.43
CA ILE A 6 -41.71 11.20 34.99
C ILE A 6 -43.14 10.97 35.46
N VAL A 7 -43.88 10.10 34.77
CA VAL A 7 -45.23 9.69 35.15
C VAL A 7 -45.10 8.68 36.30
N ASP A 8 -45.54 9.08 37.48
CA ASP A 8 -45.57 8.25 38.69
C ASP A 8 -46.81 7.33 38.63
N CYS A 9 -46.65 6.11 38.13
CA CYS A 9 -47.74 5.13 38.02
C CYS A 9 -47.99 4.41 39.35
N LYS A 10 -48.95 4.90 40.15
CA LYS A 10 -49.53 4.15 41.27
C LYS A 10 -50.83 3.41 40.87
N ALA A 11 -50.69 2.10 40.74
CA ALA A 11 -51.67 1.01 40.96
C ALA A 11 -53.13 1.14 40.45
N SER A 12 -53.44 0.44 39.35
CA SER A 12 -54.75 -0.17 39.04
C SER A 12 -54.58 -1.23 37.93
N LEU A 13 -55.03 -2.47 38.15
CA LEU A 13 -54.88 -3.61 37.23
C LEU A 13 -55.57 -3.42 35.85
N SER A 14 -56.36 -2.36 35.66
CA SER A 14 -57.00 -2.03 34.37
C SER A 14 -56.27 -0.94 33.56
N GLU A 15 -55.37 -0.17 34.18
CA GLU A 15 -54.58 0.88 33.50
C GLU A 15 -53.22 0.35 32.98
N ASN A 16 -52.80 -0.83 33.45
CA ASN A 16 -51.56 -1.49 32.99
C ASN A 16 -51.61 -1.86 31.51
N ALA A 17 -52.78 -2.17 30.93
CA ALA A 17 -52.89 -2.45 29.51
C ALA A 17 -52.63 -1.19 28.66
N GLY A 18 -53.14 -0.03 29.08
CA GLY A 18 -52.89 1.25 28.41
C GLY A 18 -51.45 1.70 28.52
N CYS A 19 -50.82 1.50 29.69
CA CYS A 19 -49.42 1.86 29.93
C CYS A 19 -48.45 0.93 29.18
N VAL A 20 -48.74 -0.37 29.09
CA VAL A 20 -47.96 -1.33 28.29
C VAL A 20 -48.14 -1.07 26.79
N VAL A 21 -49.35 -0.70 26.33
CA VAL A 21 -49.57 -0.31 24.92
C VAL A 21 -48.84 0.99 24.58
N LEU A 22 -48.81 1.99 25.48
CA LEU A 22 -48.02 3.21 25.30
C LEU A 22 -46.52 2.92 25.33
N LEU A 23 -46.04 2.06 26.24
CA LEU A 23 -44.63 1.67 26.28
C LEU A 23 -44.23 0.92 25.01
N ILE A 24 -45.08 -0.02 24.53
CA ILE A 24 -44.85 -0.75 23.28
C ILE A 24 -44.92 0.19 22.08
N ALA A 25 -45.84 1.17 22.05
CA ALA A 25 -45.93 2.15 20.98
C ALA A 25 -44.71 3.09 20.95
N VAL A 26 -44.25 3.56 22.11
CA VAL A 26 -43.02 4.36 22.24
C VAL A 26 -41.81 3.52 21.88
N ILE A 27 -41.71 2.27 22.34
CA ILE A 27 -40.63 1.34 21.94
C ILE A 27 -40.70 1.05 20.45
N ARG A 28 -41.89 0.90 19.85
CA ARG A 28 -42.06 0.63 18.42
C ARG A 28 -41.74 1.86 17.57
N GLU A 29 -42.09 3.07 18.00
CA GLU A 29 -41.64 4.32 17.38
C GLU A 29 -40.13 4.52 17.57
N TYR A 30 -39.56 4.16 18.72
CA TYR A 30 -38.12 4.20 18.96
C TYR A 30 -37.37 3.17 18.09
N ILE A 31 -37.91 1.96 17.92
CA ILE A 31 -37.38 0.92 17.03
C ILE A 31 -37.51 1.35 15.56
N LEU A 32 -38.66 1.93 15.17
CA LEU A 32 -38.86 2.48 13.82
C LEU A 32 -37.99 3.72 13.54
N ALA A 33 -37.66 4.51 14.57
CA ALA A 33 -36.71 5.61 14.48
C ALA A 33 -35.26 5.13 14.41
N ILE A 34 -34.92 4.01 15.06
CA ILE A 34 -33.63 3.32 14.90
C ILE A 34 -33.49 2.73 13.48
N GLU A 35 -34.58 2.31 12.85
CA GLU A 35 -34.57 1.79 11.47
C GLU A 35 -34.58 2.87 10.37
N ASN A 36 -35.15 4.06 10.64
CA ASN A 36 -35.26 5.16 9.65
C ASN A 36 -34.35 6.37 9.92
N GLY A 37 -33.62 6.38 11.03
CA GLY A 37 -32.75 7.48 11.41
C GLY A 37 -33.47 8.68 12.05
N ILE A 38 -32.73 9.49 12.80
CA ILE A 38 -33.24 10.69 13.46
C ILE A 38 -32.83 11.95 12.68
N ASP A 39 -33.77 12.85 12.42
CA ASP A 39 -33.46 14.21 11.99
C ASP A 39 -32.79 14.98 13.12
N ARG A 40 -31.48 15.20 13.00
CA ARG A 40 -30.67 15.98 13.95
C ARG A 40 -30.88 17.48 13.79
N GLY A 41 -31.71 17.91 12.84
CA GLY A 41 -32.03 19.29 12.58
C GLY A 41 -30.87 20.04 11.93
N ASN A 42 -30.88 21.36 12.10
CA ASN A 42 -29.87 22.24 11.52
C ASN A 42 -28.85 22.69 12.57
N THR A 43 -27.58 22.35 12.35
CA THR A 43 -26.46 22.87 13.13
C THR A 43 -25.87 24.08 12.42
N PHE A 44 -25.79 25.20 13.15
CA PHE A 44 -25.13 26.39 12.64
C PHE A 44 -23.62 26.33 12.85
N CYS A 45 -22.89 26.61 11.78
CA CYS A 45 -21.44 26.67 11.80
C CYS A 45 -20.99 27.92 12.59
N ILE A 46 -20.48 27.73 13.81
CA ILE A 46 -19.98 28.79 14.70
C ILE A 46 -18.52 28.54 15.14
N GLN A 47 -17.81 29.58 15.58
CA GLN A 47 -16.42 29.46 16.05
C GLN A 47 -16.32 28.56 17.29
N GLY A 48 -15.31 27.68 17.31
CA GLY A 48 -14.96 26.91 18.51
C GLY A 48 -15.91 25.75 18.82
N HIS A 49 -16.58 25.20 17.81
CA HIS A 49 -17.28 23.92 17.94
C HIS A 49 -16.25 22.79 18.02
N TYR A 50 -15.64 22.61 19.19
CA TYR A 50 -14.59 21.60 19.41
C TYR A 50 -15.14 20.20 19.58
N ASP A 51 -16.40 20.08 20.02
CA ASP A 51 -17.03 18.78 20.20
C ASP A 51 -17.56 18.27 18.85
N PRO A 52 -17.25 17.02 18.46
CA PRO A 52 -17.77 16.44 17.24
C PRO A 52 -19.27 16.19 17.35
N ILE A 53 -20.00 16.47 16.28
CA ILE A 53 -21.42 16.11 16.17
C ILE A 53 -21.50 14.59 16.02
N ARG A 54 -21.96 13.92 17.08
CA ARG A 54 -22.11 12.46 17.08
C ARG A 54 -23.44 12.05 16.47
N VAL A 55 -23.38 11.16 15.50
CA VAL A 55 -24.53 10.70 14.71
C VAL A 55 -24.51 9.19 14.57
N GLU A 56 -25.67 8.57 14.56
CA GLU A 56 -25.84 7.12 14.45
C GLU A 56 -26.40 6.74 13.08
N LYS A 57 -26.46 5.43 12.80
CA LYS A 57 -26.97 4.89 11.55
C LYS A 57 -28.36 5.45 11.21
N GLY A 58 -28.52 5.90 9.97
CA GLY A 58 -29.77 6.46 9.45
C GLY A 58 -29.96 7.94 9.76
N ASP A 59 -29.28 8.49 10.77
CA ASP A 59 -29.42 9.89 11.13
C ASP A 59 -29.13 10.81 9.94
N TYR A 60 -29.84 11.92 9.88
CA TYR A 60 -29.62 12.93 8.86
C TYR A 60 -29.81 14.32 9.46
N GLY A 61 -29.29 15.34 8.78
CA GLY A 61 -29.43 16.71 9.24
C GLY A 61 -28.83 17.69 8.26
N SER A 62 -28.69 18.94 8.70
CA SER A 62 -28.03 19.96 7.90
C SER A 62 -27.04 20.79 8.70
N ILE A 63 -25.98 21.23 8.03
CA ILE A 63 -25.02 22.20 8.54
C ILE A 63 -25.11 23.42 7.66
N SER A 64 -25.39 24.56 8.26
CA SER A 64 -25.49 25.82 7.53
C SER A 64 -24.57 26.88 8.09
N SER A 65 -24.20 27.83 7.24
CA SER A 65 -23.58 29.07 7.70
C SER A 65 -24.47 29.77 8.74
N PHE A 66 -23.85 30.50 9.65
CA PHE A 66 -24.57 31.38 10.57
C PHE A 66 -25.38 32.42 9.77
N GLY A 67 -26.65 32.60 10.13
CA GLY A 67 -27.56 33.54 9.46
C GLY A 67 -28.35 32.95 8.27
N PHE A 68 -28.11 31.72 7.84
CA PHE A 68 -28.91 31.07 6.80
C PHE A 68 -30.40 30.97 7.18
N PRO A 69 -31.38 31.26 6.27
CA PRO A 69 -31.23 31.65 4.87
C PRO A 69 -31.12 33.18 4.63
N GLY A 70 -31.03 33.98 5.70
CA GLY A 70 -30.94 35.44 5.63
C GLY A 70 -29.52 35.97 5.44
N ASN A 71 -29.36 37.30 5.48
CA ASN A 71 -28.07 37.95 5.27
C ASN A 71 -27.21 37.98 6.55
N TYR A 72 -25.89 37.87 6.33
CA TYR A 72 -24.87 38.01 7.36
C TYR A 72 -24.82 39.47 7.88
N THR A 73 -24.83 39.69 9.20
CA THR A 73 -24.46 41.01 9.77
C THR A 73 -22.96 41.00 10.06
N THR A 74 -22.22 41.73 9.23
CA THR A 74 -20.75 41.82 9.22
C THR A 74 -20.13 42.30 10.55
N ASP A 75 -20.89 42.93 11.43
CA ASP A 75 -20.31 43.78 12.46
C ASP A 75 -19.85 43.06 13.74
N LYS A 76 -20.14 41.75 13.92
CA LYS A 76 -19.78 41.04 15.16
C LYS A 76 -18.68 39.98 15.01
N TYR A 77 -18.41 39.49 13.80
CA TYR A 77 -17.68 38.23 13.60
C TYR A 77 -16.81 38.19 12.32
N HIS A 78 -16.17 39.30 11.95
CA HIS A 78 -15.16 39.31 10.88
C HIS A 78 -14.04 38.29 11.19
N GLY A 79 -13.76 37.38 10.25
CA GLY A 79 -12.60 36.46 10.30
C GLY A 79 -12.80 35.15 11.07
N GLN A 80 -14.03 34.74 11.39
CA GLN A 80 -14.27 33.52 12.17
C GLN A 80 -14.24 32.24 11.32
N LEU A 81 -13.12 31.52 11.37
CA LEU A 81 -13.03 30.13 10.89
C LEU A 81 -14.08 29.28 11.61
N CYS A 82 -15.03 28.73 10.86
CA CYS A 82 -15.91 27.71 11.40
C CYS A 82 -15.39 26.33 11.04
N ASN A 83 -15.22 25.48 12.06
CA ASN A 83 -14.79 24.10 11.92
C ASN A 83 -15.85 23.21 12.57
N VAL A 84 -16.44 22.30 11.79
CA VAL A 84 -17.42 21.32 12.27
C VAL A 84 -16.89 19.94 11.95
N GLU A 85 -16.68 19.13 12.99
CA GLU A 85 -16.41 17.72 12.86
C GLU A 85 -17.70 16.93 13.07
N ILE A 86 -17.99 15.99 12.18
CA ILE A 86 -19.08 15.02 12.33
C ILE A 86 -18.44 13.66 12.57
N GLN A 87 -18.90 12.95 13.59
CA GLN A 87 -18.45 11.62 13.96
C GLN A 87 -19.63 10.65 13.91
N ALA A 88 -19.62 9.75 12.93
CA ALA A 88 -20.60 8.67 12.80
C ALA A 88 -20.17 7.41 13.59
N CYS A 89 -21.04 6.39 13.61
CA CYS A 89 -20.72 5.05 14.09
C CYS A 89 -19.56 4.39 13.31
N SER A 90 -18.82 3.46 13.93
CA SER A 90 -17.62 2.83 13.34
C SER A 90 -17.91 2.03 12.05
N THR A 91 -19.14 1.53 11.91
CA THR A 91 -19.65 0.83 10.72
C THR A 91 -20.30 1.75 9.68
N CYS A 92 -20.25 3.06 9.90
CA CYS A 92 -21.01 4.06 9.17
C CYS A 92 -20.11 5.11 8.52
N ARG A 93 -20.58 5.69 7.42
CA ARG A 93 -19.95 6.82 6.72
C ARG A 93 -21.00 7.87 6.40
N LEU A 94 -20.53 9.06 6.05
CA LEU A 94 -21.36 10.24 5.80
C LEU A 94 -21.51 10.46 4.30
N ARG A 95 -22.74 10.71 3.84
CA ARG A 95 -23.00 11.25 2.51
C ARG A 95 -23.44 12.70 2.67
N LEU A 96 -22.63 13.62 2.17
CA LEU A 96 -22.91 15.05 2.17
C LEU A 96 -23.51 15.49 0.84
N THR A 97 -24.53 16.32 0.87
CA THR A 97 -25.09 17.01 -0.31
C THR A 97 -24.96 18.52 -0.13
N LEU A 98 -24.16 19.16 -0.99
CA LEU A 98 -23.91 20.60 -0.96
C LEU A 98 -25.09 21.38 -1.57
N LYS A 99 -26.21 21.46 -0.86
CA LYS A 99 -27.48 21.95 -1.41
C LYS A 99 -27.47 23.42 -1.85
N HIS A 100 -26.75 24.27 -1.12
CA HIS A 100 -26.63 25.69 -1.44
C HIS A 100 -25.24 26.16 -1.08
N LEU A 101 -24.48 26.63 -2.07
CA LEU A 101 -23.21 27.34 -1.88
C LEU A 101 -23.35 28.68 -2.60
N ASP A 102 -23.26 29.76 -1.86
CA ASP A 102 -23.28 31.12 -2.37
C ASP A 102 -22.09 31.86 -1.76
N PHE A 103 -20.98 31.86 -2.51
CA PHE A 103 -19.74 32.56 -2.19
C PHE A 103 -19.40 33.60 -3.27
N PRO A 104 -18.71 34.70 -2.92
CA PRO A 104 -18.30 35.69 -3.90
C PRO A 104 -17.27 35.11 -4.86
N SER A 105 -17.23 35.62 -6.10
CA SER A 105 -16.26 35.18 -7.11
C SER A 105 -14.82 35.41 -6.64
N CYS A 106 -14.04 34.33 -6.58
CA CYS A 106 -12.62 34.36 -6.25
C CYS A 106 -11.80 34.53 -7.55
N GLU A 107 -11.31 35.75 -7.83
CA GLU A 107 -10.32 35.94 -8.89
C GLU A 107 -8.99 35.31 -8.46
N ARG A 108 -8.65 34.17 -9.08
CA ARG A 108 -7.38 33.48 -8.84
C ARG A 108 -6.23 34.39 -9.31
N GLN A 109 -5.58 35.11 -8.39
CA GLN A 109 -4.26 35.66 -8.68
C GLN A 109 -3.27 34.50 -8.71
N ASP A 110 -3.03 33.95 -9.91
CA ASP A 110 -2.02 32.92 -10.19
C ASP A 110 -0.57 33.45 -10.08
N THR A 111 -0.39 34.56 -9.36
CA THR A 111 0.87 35.29 -9.23
C THR A 111 1.18 35.60 -7.77
N MET A 112 1.31 34.56 -6.95
CA MET A 112 2.12 34.67 -5.73
C MET A 112 3.12 33.52 -5.67
N VAL A 113 4.31 33.84 -6.16
CA VAL A 113 5.64 33.47 -5.66
C VAL A 113 5.61 32.44 -4.53
N LYS A 114 6.32 31.33 -4.76
CA LYS A 114 6.82 30.33 -3.80
C LYS A 114 7.27 30.95 -2.46
N LYS A 115 6.33 31.35 -1.61
CA LYS A 115 6.53 31.63 -0.19
C LYS A 115 5.65 30.65 0.55
N ARG A 116 6.30 29.72 1.27
CA ARG A 116 5.68 28.77 2.20
C ARG A 116 4.84 29.55 3.22
N ILE A 117 3.55 29.73 2.93
CA ILE A 117 2.53 29.98 3.92
C ILE A 117 1.55 28.83 3.74
N ARG A 118 1.61 27.85 4.67
CA ARG A 118 0.64 26.75 4.80
C ARG A 118 -0.68 27.31 5.36
N SER A 119 -1.33 28.24 4.67
CA SER A 119 -2.66 28.68 5.11
C SER A 119 -3.69 27.59 4.77
N VAL A 120 -4.43 27.13 5.78
CA VAL A 120 -5.50 26.13 5.63
C VAL A 120 -6.63 26.67 4.74
N CYS A 121 -6.74 27.98 4.58
CA CYS A 121 -7.67 28.62 3.66
C CYS A 121 -6.91 29.36 2.57
N ILE A 122 -7.48 29.42 1.36
CA ILE A 122 -7.02 30.31 0.28
C ILE A 122 -7.21 31.76 0.75
N PRO A 123 -6.12 32.55 0.87
CA PRO A 123 -6.22 33.94 1.30
C PRO A 123 -7.10 34.75 0.33
N GLY A 124 -8.03 35.54 0.88
CA GLY A 124 -8.88 36.43 0.09
C GLY A 124 -10.13 35.79 -0.52
N CYS A 125 -10.35 34.48 -0.36
CA CYS A 125 -11.51 33.80 -0.94
C CYS A 125 -12.37 33.07 0.09
N ASP A 126 -13.69 33.20 -0.04
CA ASP A 126 -14.67 32.44 0.74
C ASP A 126 -14.94 31.09 0.06
N HIS A 127 -14.85 29.99 0.80
CA HIS A 127 -15.06 28.63 0.29
C HIS A 127 -15.31 27.64 1.44
N LEU A 128 -15.88 26.48 1.12
CA LEU A 128 -15.85 25.33 2.01
C LEU A 128 -14.62 24.47 1.71
N ARG A 129 -14.02 23.91 2.75
CA ARG A 129 -13.00 22.89 2.65
C ARG A 129 -13.47 21.66 3.41
N ILE A 130 -13.62 20.55 2.69
CA ILE A 130 -14.09 19.27 3.26
C ILE A 130 -12.94 18.27 3.15
N PHE A 131 -12.69 17.54 4.23
CA PHE A 131 -11.64 16.53 4.31
C PHE A 131 -11.90 15.52 5.43
N GLU A 132 -11.36 14.33 5.28
CA GLU A 132 -11.41 13.27 6.31
C GLU A 132 -10.55 13.66 7.52
N ALA A 133 -11.00 13.32 8.74
CA ALA A 133 -10.23 13.58 9.96
C ALA A 133 -9.06 12.60 10.13
N ASP A 134 -9.23 11.36 9.65
CA ASP A 134 -8.28 10.26 9.82
C ASP A 134 -7.11 10.33 8.83
N GLN A 135 -5.89 10.04 9.30
CA GLN A 135 -4.72 9.82 8.43
C GLN A 135 -4.70 8.35 7.98
N PRO A 136 -4.35 8.03 6.72
CA PRO A 136 -3.80 8.93 5.69
C PRO A 136 -4.85 9.69 4.85
N TYR A 137 -6.14 9.43 5.05
CA TYR A 137 -7.23 9.99 4.22
C TYR A 137 -7.25 11.52 4.22
N HIS A 138 -6.91 12.13 5.34
CA HIS A 138 -6.82 13.57 5.49
C HIS A 138 -5.93 14.21 4.43
N SER A 139 -4.84 13.57 4.02
CA SER A 139 -3.90 14.13 3.05
C SER A 139 -4.38 13.99 1.60
N THR A 140 -5.20 12.99 1.31
CA THR A 140 -5.67 12.66 -0.05
C THR A 140 -7.01 13.30 -0.40
N THR A 141 -7.84 13.60 0.58
CA THR A 141 -9.25 14.04 0.38
C THR A 141 -9.46 15.55 0.45
N GLN A 142 -8.42 16.34 0.70
CA GLN A 142 -8.56 17.80 0.88
C GLN A 142 -9.05 18.46 -0.40
N LYS A 143 -10.28 18.97 -0.37
CA LYS A 143 -10.86 19.69 -1.50
C LYS A 143 -11.56 20.97 -1.06
N ASN A 144 -11.36 22.02 -1.83
CA ASN A 144 -12.03 23.30 -1.69
C ASN A 144 -13.25 23.34 -2.63
N TYR A 145 -14.37 23.83 -2.14
CA TYR A 145 -15.66 23.93 -2.83
C TYR A 145 -16.13 25.38 -2.83
N PHE A 146 -16.49 25.88 -4.01
CA PHE A 146 -16.97 27.23 -4.26
C PHE A 146 -18.44 27.19 -4.69
N THR A 147 -18.97 28.30 -5.17
CA THR A 147 -20.36 28.46 -5.63
C THR A 147 -20.72 27.50 -6.77
N GLU A 148 -19.77 27.23 -7.66
CA GLU A 148 -19.96 26.36 -8.84
C GLU A 148 -20.25 24.90 -8.44
N GLU A 149 -19.82 24.49 -7.25
CA GLU A 149 -20.01 23.15 -6.73
C GLU A 149 -21.30 22.97 -5.90
N SER A 150 -22.26 23.90 -6.01
CA SER A 150 -23.59 23.70 -5.46
C SER A 150 -24.30 22.53 -6.16
N GLY A 151 -24.78 21.56 -5.39
CA GLY A 151 -25.42 20.32 -5.86
C GLY A 151 -24.50 19.09 -5.86
N PHE A 152 -23.20 19.26 -5.59
CA PHE A 152 -22.28 18.12 -5.51
C PHE A 152 -22.56 17.25 -4.27
N VAL A 153 -22.31 15.94 -4.44
CA VAL A 153 -22.40 14.93 -3.38
C VAL A 153 -21.00 14.44 -3.05
N TYR A 154 -20.68 14.38 -1.75
CA TYR A 154 -19.43 13.83 -1.24
C TYR A 154 -19.74 12.65 -0.31
N GLU A 155 -19.19 11.48 -0.59
CA GLU A 155 -19.25 10.32 0.32
C GLU A 155 -17.93 10.19 1.06
N SER A 156 -18.00 10.16 2.40
CA SER A 156 -16.83 9.99 3.23
C SER A 156 -16.29 8.57 3.18
N ILE A 157 -14.99 8.46 3.41
CA ILE A 157 -14.30 7.18 3.55
C ILE A 157 -14.44 6.68 5.00
N SER A 158 -14.18 7.58 5.95
CA SER A 158 -14.23 7.32 7.40
C SER A 158 -15.58 7.70 8.00
N ALA A 159 -15.79 7.34 9.27
CA ALA A 159 -16.89 7.85 10.08
C ALA A 159 -16.65 9.31 10.54
N ARG A 160 -15.42 9.83 10.43
CA ARG A 160 -15.06 11.18 10.89
C ARG A 160 -14.73 12.11 9.73
N LEU A 161 -15.54 13.15 9.58
CA LEU A 161 -15.42 14.12 8.50
C LEU A 161 -15.39 15.54 9.06
N VAL A 162 -14.53 16.37 8.48
CA VAL A 162 -14.38 17.77 8.87
C VAL A 162 -14.86 18.68 7.75
N ILE A 163 -15.73 19.62 8.10
CA ILE A 163 -16.20 20.70 7.24
C ILE A 163 -15.66 22.01 7.81
N LEU A 164 -14.75 22.63 7.06
CA LEU A 164 -14.16 23.91 7.40
C LEU A 164 -14.73 25.00 6.48
N HIS A 165 -15.31 26.04 7.07
CA HIS A 165 -15.70 27.24 6.33
C HIS A 165 -14.54 28.24 6.37
N CYS A 166 -13.94 28.47 5.21
CA CYS A 166 -12.90 29.45 5.00
C CYS A 166 -13.52 30.79 4.63
N LEU A 167 -13.30 31.81 5.47
CA LEU A 167 -13.80 33.16 5.26
C LEU A 167 -12.68 34.11 4.84
N SER A 168 -12.94 34.91 3.81
CA SER A 168 -12.13 36.05 3.41
C SER A 168 -12.38 37.27 4.31
N ASN A 169 -11.37 38.11 4.49
CA ASN A 169 -11.49 39.44 5.13
C ASN A 169 -12.18 40.48 4.21
N GLY A 170 -12.74 40.07 3.08
CA GLY A 170 -13.42 40.97 2.15
C GLY A 170 -14.69 41.57 2.75
N THR A 171 -15.01 42.81 2.35
CA THR A 171 -16.18 43.59 2.79
C THR A 171 -17.48 43.22 2.05
N HIS A 172 -17.51 42.11 1.31
CA HIS A 172 -18.70 41.67 0.58
C HIS A 172 -19.83 41.34 1.58
N THR A 173 -20.88 42.16 1.55
CA THR A 173 -22.04 42.13 2.46
C THR A 173 -23.12 41.12 2.06
N THR A 174 -22.97 40.44 0.93
CA THR A 174 -23.94 39.49 0.36
C THR A 174 -23.23 38.23 -0.15
N GLY A 175 -23.87 37.07 0.00
CA GLY A 175 -23.40 35.79 -0.56
C GLY A 175 -22.19 35.17 0.14
N LYS A 176 -22.30 34.83 1.44
CA LYS A 176 -21.36 33.93 2.14
C LYS A 176 -22.12 32.79 2.83
N LEU A 177 -23.11 32.26 2.12
CA LEU A 177 -24.07 31.33 2.66
C LEU A 177 -23.77 29.93 2.17
N PHE A 178 -23.90 28.97 3.07
CA PHE A 178 -23.89 27.58 2.68
C PHE A 178 -24.92 26.78 3.46
N LYS A 179 -25.40 25.72 2.82
CA LYS A 179 -26.16 24.66 3.46
C LYS A 179 -25.72 23.32 2.89
N VAL A 180 -25.14 22.51 3.77
CA VAL A 180 -24.77 21.11 3.52
C VAL A 180 -25.79 20.23 4.21
N LEU A 181 -26.37 19.27 3.49
CA LEU A 181 -27.13 18.18 4.10
C LEU A 181 -26.19 17.01 4.36
N TYR A 182 -26.34 16.30 5.46
CA TYR A 182 -25.63 15.05 5.70
C TYR A 182 -26.62 13.94 6.02
N GLU A 183 -26.25 12.72 5.65
CA GLU A 183 -26.94 11.48 6.03
C GLU A 183 -25.91 10.41 6.38
N VAL A 184 -26.25 9.57 7.35
CA VAL A 184 -25.39 8.51 7.86
C VAL A 184 -25.79 7.18 7.23
N ILE A 185 -24.90 6.63 6.40
CA ILE A 185 -25.10 5.38 5.67
C ILE A 185 -24.12 4.30 6.13
N ASP A 186 -24.46 3.02 5.91
CA ASP A 186 -23.58 1.91 6.26
C ASP A 186 -22.33 1.84 5.35
N LYS A 187 -21.22 1.37 5.90
CA LYS A 187 -20.01 0.91 5.18
C LYS A 187 -20.20 -0.51 4.62
N VAL A 188 -21.31 -0.73 3.93
CA VAL A 188 -21.66 -2.03 3.34
C VAL A 188 -21.66 -1.93 1.83
N VAL A 189 -20.79 -2.71 1.18
CA VAL A 189 -20.78 -2.89 -0.27
C VAL A 189 -21.54 -4.16 -0.59
N LYS A 190 -22.62 -4.06 -1.36
CA LYS A 190 -23.42 -5.20 -1.81
C LYS A 190 -23.20 -5.45 -3.30
N ILE A 191 -22.82 -6.67 -3.64
CA ILE A 191 -22.55 -7.13 -5.00
C ILE A 191 -23.45 -8.33 -5.26
N GLN A 192 -24.24 -8.27 -6.32
CA GLN A 192 -25.12 -9.34 -6.74
C GLN A 192 -24.93 -9.60 -8.24
N GLY A 193 -24.98 -10.86 -8.62
CA GLY A 193 -24.97 -11.29 -10.02
C GLY A 193 -25.46 -12.72 -10.14
N THR A 194 -25.60 -13.21 -11.37
CA THR A 194 -26.10 -14.55 -11.64
C THR A 194 -25.21 -15.22 -12.68
N VAL A 195 -24.63 -16.36 -12.31
CA VAL A 195 -23.87 -17.22 -13.24
C VAL A 195 -24.33 -18.64 -12.97
N THR A 196 -24.95 -19.26 -13.99
CA THR A 196 -25.61 -20.57 -13.88
C THR A 196 -24.93 -21.66 -14.71
N SER A 197 -24.13 -21.27 -15.70
CA SER A 197 -23.39 -22.16 -16.58
C SER A 197 -21.95 -21.69 -16.77
N PRO A 198 -20.98 -22.61 -16.95
CA PRO A 198 -19.62 -22.26 -17.35
C PRO A 198 -19.53 -21.54 -18.71
N LEU A 199 -20.59 -21.61 -19.52
CA LEU A 199 -20.70 -20.91 -20.80
C LEU A 199 -21.18 -19.47 -20.65
N ASP A 200 -21.70 -19.10 -19.47
CA ASP A 200 -22.12 -17.73 -19.21
C ASP A 200 -20.90 -16.80 -19.14
N SER A 201 -21.11 -15.53 -19.45
CA SER A 201 -20.08 -14.51 -19.27
C SER A 201 -19.63 -14.48 -17.81
N VAL A 202 -18.34 -14.63 -17.56
CA VAL A 202 -17.76 -14.58 -16.22
C VAL A 202 -18.04 -13.21 -15.60
N ILE A 203 -18.90 -13.16 -14.58
CA ILE A 203 -19.11 -11.95 -13.79
C ILE A 203 -17.97 -11.86 -12.78
N SER A 204 -17.16 -10.82 -12.92
CA SER A 204 -16.04 -10.54 -12.03
C SER A 204 -15.91 -9.05 -11.75
N GLY A 205 -15.31 -8.73 -10.61
CA GLY A 205 -15.00 -7.36 -10.25
C GLY A 205 -13.97 -7.31 -9.13
N ASN A 206 -13.68 -6.10 -8.67
CA ASN A 206 -12.67 -5.87 -7.65
C ASN A 206 -13.32 -5.31 -6.40
N ILE A 207 -12.85 -5.76 -5.24
CA ILE A 207 -13.08 -5.12 -3.95
C ILE A 207 -11.74 -4.64 -3.40
N THR A 208 -11.74 -3.51 -2.72
CA THR A 208 -10.51 -2.93 -2.16
C THR A 208 -10.76 -2.47 -0.74
N SER A 209 -9.72 -2.48 0.08
CA SER A 209 -9.72 -1.74 1.33
C SER A 209 -9.93 -0.24 1.10
N PRO A 210 -10.34 0.51 2.14
CA PRO A 210 -10.52 1.96 2.03
C PRO A 210 -9.23 2.66 1.58
N ASN A 211 -9.37 3.64 0.66
CA ASN A 211 -8.26 4.46 0.16
C ASN A 211 -7.07 3.66 -0.43
N PHE A 212 -7.32 2.43 -0.90
CA PHE A 212 -6.32 1.68 -1.67
C PHE A 212 -5.99 2.41 -2.99
N PRO A 213 -4.71 2.50 -3.42
CA PRO A 213 -3.49 1.93 -2.82
C PRO A 213 -2.77 2.86 -1.84
N GLN A 214 -3.32 4.03 -1.50
CA GLN A 214 -2.69 5.01 -0.61
C GLN A 214 -2.66 4.59 0.87
N GLY A 215 -3.31 3.48 1.20
CA GLY A 215 -3.33 2.88 2.53
C GLY A 215 -4.54 3.30 3.35
N TYR A 216 -4.83 2.49 4.36
CA TYR A 216 -6.01 2.64 5.22
C TYR A 216 -5.62 3.14 6.61
N ALA A 217 -6.53 3.88 7.25
CA ALA A 217 -6.36 4.39 8.60
C ALA A 217 -6.56 3.29 9.64
N LEU A 218 -5.83 3.31 10.77
CA LEU A 218 -6.08 2.44 11.93
C LEU A 218 -6.94 3.20 12.96
N ASN A 219 -8.25 3.17 12.75
CA ASN A 219 -9.23 3.96 13.51
C ASN A 219 -10.36 3.12 14.14
N GLY A 220 -10.17 1.80 14.26
CA GLY A 220 -11.16 0.91 14.89
C GLY A 220 -12.46 0.72 14.10
N GLU A 221 -12.46 1.02 12.80
CA GLU A 221 -13.64 0.96 11.95
C GLU A 221 -13.88 -0.40 11.29
N THR A 222 -15.11 -0.62 10.83
CA THR A 222 -15.51 -1.88 10.19
C THR A 222 -16.14 -1.63 8.83
N PHE A 223 -15.67 -2.36 7.82
CA PHE A 223 -16.18 -2.33 6.45
C PHE A 223 -16.70 -3.71 6.06
N THR A 224 -17.91 -3.78 5.51
CA THR A 224 -18.54 -5.06 5.15
C THR A 224 -18.72 -5.17 3.64
N TYR A 225 -18.29 -6.29 3.06
CA TYR A 225 -18.49 -6.62 1.66
C TYR A 225 -19.38 -7.86 1.57
N MET A 226 -20.54 -7.73 0.95
CA MET A 226 -21.50 -8.81 0.73
C MET A 226 -21.53 -9.14 -0.75
N ILE A 227 -21.14 -10.36 -1.10
CA ILE A 227 -21.15 -10.86 -2.48
C ILE A 227 -22.13 -12.02 -2.53
N GLN A 228 -23.02 -12.01 -3.52
CA GLN A 228 -24.02 -13.05 -3.69
C GLN A 228 -24.15 -13.44 -5.17
N ASN A 229 -23.98 -14.73 -5.44
CA ASN A 229 -24.46 -15.35 -6.65
C ASN A 229 -25.95 -15.71 -6.45
N LEU A 230 -26.82 -15.19 -7.30
CA LEU A 230 -28.26 -15.44 -7.22
C LEU A 230 -28.62 -16.88 -7.64
N ASP A 231 -27.70 -17.61 -8.27
CA ASP A 231 -27.84 -19.06 -8.46
C ASP A 231 -27.64 -19.79 -7.11
N PRO A 232 -28.61 -20.58 -6.62
CA PRO A 232 -28.47 -21.36 -5.39
C PRO A 232 -27.38 -22.43 -5.43
N TYR A 233 -26.94 -22.87 -6.61
CA TYR A 233 -25.79 -23.77 -6.79
C TYR A 233 -24.52 -23.05 -7.23
N GLY A 234 -24.58 -21.72 -7.24
CA GLY A 234 -23.44 -20.87 -7.55
C GLY A 234 -22.44 -20.83 -6.42
N HIS A 235 -21.20 -20.53 -6.75
CA HIS A 235 -20.13 -20.25 -5.80
C HIS A 235 -19.48 -18.89 -6.11
N ILE A 236 -18.71 -18.41 -5.15
CA ILE A 236 -17.95 -17.17 -5.21
C ILE A 236 -16.49 -17.52 -4.96
N ARG A 237 -15.67 -17.13 -5.91
CA ARG A 237 -14.22 -17.29 -5.87
C ARG A 237 -13.60 -15.93 -5.68
N MET A 238 -12.59 -15.85 -4.83
CA MET A 238 -11.88 -14.60 -4.58
C MET A 238 -10.37 -14.83 -4.44
N THR A 239 -9.61 -14.00 -5.15
CA THR A 239 -8.15 -13.97 -5.12
C THR A 239 -7.69 -12.58 -4.72
N PHE A 240 -6.85 -12.47 -3.68
CA PHE A 240 -6.35 -11.19 -3.17
C PHE A 240 -5.15 -10.74 -3.96
N ASP A 241 -5.28 -9.91 -5.00
CA ASP A 241 -4.15 -9.45 -5.81
C ASP A 241 -3.10 -8.68 -5.00
N ASP A 242 -3.55 -7.85 -4.05
CA ASP A 242 -2.69 -7.11 -3.13
C ASP A 242 -3.04 -7.47 -1.69
N TRP A 243 -2.02 -7.70 -0.86
CA TRP A 243 -2.20 -8.15 0.52
C TRP A 243 -1.13 -7.55 1.46
N ASP A 244 -1.49 -6.50 2.17
CA ASP A 244 -0.65 -5.85 3.17
C ASP A 244 -1.53 -5.28 4.29
N LEU A 245 -1.89 -6.15 5.24
CA LEU A 245 -2.65 -5.76 6.44
C LEU A 245 -1.72 -5.43 7.60
N ALA A 246 -2.12 -4.44 8.39
CA ALA A 246 -1.57 -4.18 9.71
C ALA A 246 -1.85 -5.35 10.66
N GLU A 247 -1.02 -5.49 11.69
CA GLU A 247 -1.07 -6.61 12.63
C GLU A 247 -2.37 -6.69 13.42
N GLU A 248 -2.95 -5.53 13.75
CA GLU A 248 -4.21 -5.42 14.49
C GLU A 248 -5.46 -5.51 13.60
N SER A 249 -5.28 -5.54 12.27
CA SER A 249 -6.40 -5.62 11.33
C SER A 249 -6.67 -7.08 10.93
N GLU A 250 -7.95 -7.44 10.81
CA GLU A 250 -8.36 -8.76 10.35
C GLU A 250 -9.60 -8.70 9.45
N ILE A 251 -9.72 -9.68 8.55
CA ILE A 251 -10.93 -9.90 7.76
C ILE A 251 -11.61 -11.17 8.26
N GLN A 252 -12.85 -11.04 8.73
CA GLN A 252 -13.68 -12.17 9.10
C GLN A 252 -14.50 -12.60 7.89
N VAL A 253 -14.46 -13.89 7.59
CA VAL A 253 -15.13 -14.47 6.43
C VAL A 253 -16.31 -15.31 6.89
N TYR A 254 -17.48 -15.02 6.34
CA TYR A 254 -18.72 -15.75 6.56
C TYR A 254 -19.22 -16.28 5.22
N ASP A 255 -19.37 -17.58 5.14
CA ASP A 255 -19.84 -18.32 3.97
C ASP A 255 -21.27 -18.83 4.21
N ASP A 256 -22.08 -18.03 4.90
CA ASP A 256 -23.52 -18.19 4.99
C ASP A 256 -24.16 -16.81 5.29
N LEU A 257 -25.41 -16.61 4.87
CA LEU A 257 -26.18 -15.39 5.17
C LEU A 257 -26.71 -15.35 6.62
N SER A 258 -26.61 -16.46 7.36
CA SER A 258 -27.09 -16.51 8.74
C SER A 258 -26.16 -15.75 9.68
N GLY A 259 -24.91 -15.49 9.27
CA GLY A 259 -23.90 -14.78 10.06
C GLY A 259 -23.46 -15.51 11.32
N ASN A 260 -24.02 -16.69 11.60
CA ASN A 260 -23.85 -17.39 12.86
C ASN A 260 -22.61 -18.31 12.88
N SER A 261 -22.07 -18.71 11.73
CA SER A 261 -20.89 -19.58 11.65
C SER A 261 -19.73 -18.89 10.93
N ARG A 262 -18.81 -18.31 11.70
CA ARG A 262 -17.55 -17.74 11.17
C ARG A 262 -16.72 -18.84 10.51
N THR A 263 -16.48 -18.72 9.21
CA THR A 263 -15.80 -19.75 8.41
C THR A 263 -14.28 -19.65 8.52
N SER A 264 -13.73 -18.44 8.44
CA SER A 264 -12.28 -18.22 8.55
C SER A 264 -11.91 -16.80 8.98
N VAL A 265 -10.66 -16.62 9.42
CA VAL A 265 -10.08 -15.32 9.77
C VAL A 265 -8.84 -15.11 8.94
N LEU A 266 -8.79 -14.00 8.22
CA LEU A 266 -7.61 -13.60 7.46
C LEU A 266 -6.90 -12.49 8.24
N ARG A 267 -5.61 -12.72 8.48
CA ARG A 267 -4.72 -11.78 9.18
C ARG A 267 -3.50 -11.53 8.31
N ARG A 268 -2.68 -10.56 8.73
CA ARG A 268 -1.36 -10.35 8.16
C ARG A 268 -0.59 -11.68 8.06
N GLY A 269 0.09 -11.91 6.93
CA GLY A 269 0.83 -13.14 6.67
C GLY A 269 0.74 -13.55 5.21
N GLU A 270 0.56 -14.86 4.98
CA GLU A 270 0.43 -15.41 3.63
C GLU A 270 -0.82 -14.91 2.91
N ARG A 271 -0.67 -14.67 1.61
CA ARG A 271 -1.74 -14.21 0.72
C ARG A 271 -2.84 -15.28 0.61
N PRO A 272 -4.08 -14.99 1.04
CA PRO A 272 -5.14 -15.97 1.07
C PRO A 272 -5.82 -16.14 -0.29
N ILE A 273 -6.45 -17.30 -0.46
CA ILE A 273 -7.41 -17.57 -1.53
C ILE A 273 -8.71 -18.09 -0.92
N LEU A 274 -9.83 -17.55 -1.38
CA LEU A 274 -11.14 -17.93 -0.88
C LEU A 274 -11.97 -18.55 -2.00
N VAL A 275 -12.65 -19.64 -1.66
CA VAL A 275 -13.70 -20.24 -2.47
C VAL A 275 -14.85 -20.52 -1.52
N SER A 276 -16.00 -19.93 -1.78
CA SER A 276 -17.19 -20.13 -0.97
C SER A 276 -17.79 -21.51 -1.22
N ASN A 277 -18.27 -22.14 -0.15
CA ASN A 277 -19.05 -23.36 -0.17
C ASN A 277 -20.52 -23.07 -0.49
N THR A 278 -20.97 -21.83 -0.28
CA THR A 278 -22.32 -21.36 -0.60
C THR A 278 -22.31 -20.35 -1.74
N ASN A 279 -23.49 -19.90 -2.14
CA ASN A 279 -23.67 -18.84 -3.12
C ASN A 279 -23.50 -17.43 -2.54
N THR A 280 -23.13 -17.30 -1.27
CA THR A 280 -23.02 -16.03 -0.55
C THR A 280 -21.73 -15.94 0.24
N LEU A 281 -21.03 -14.83 0.12
CA LEU A 281 -19.78 -14.59 0.84
C LEU A 281 -19.83 -13.19 1.46
N VAL A 282 -19.67 -13.12 2.78
CA VAL A 282 -19.60 -11.88 3.52
C VAL A 282 -18.21 -11.73 4.13
N LEU A 283 -17.56 -10.61 3.85
CA LEU A 283 -16.27 -10.23 4.39
C LEU A 283 -16.46 -9.03 5.30
N VAL A 284 -16.08 -9.18 6.56
CA VAL A 284 -16.10 -8.10 7.55
C VAL A 284 -14.65 -7.72 7.83
N PHE A 285 -14.21 -6.61 7.25
CA PHE A 285 -12.88 -6.05 7.48
C PHE A 285 -12.91 -5.18 8.72
N ASN A 286 -12.30 -5.68 9.79
CA ASN A 286 -12.12 -4.97 11.05
C ASN A 286 -10.73 -4.35 11.07
N VAL A 287 -10.70 -3.02 11.14
CA VAL A 287 -9.50 -2.23 11.19
C VAL A 287 -9.07 -2.09 12.66
N GLY A 288 -7.77 -2.20 12.91
CA GLY A 288 -7.21 -2.01 14.26
C GLY A 288 -7.39 -0.58 14.78
N ASP A 289 -7.29 -0.39 16.09
CA ASP A 289 -7.37 0.90 16.77
C ASP A 289 -5.97 1.28 17.26
N GLY A 290 -5.13 1.71 16.31
CA GLY A 290 -3.72 1.96 16.54
C GLY A 290 -3.47 3.37 17.05
N THR A 291 -2.81 3.50 18.21
CA THR A 291 -2.41 4.81 18.79
C THR A 291 -1.25 5.48 18.04
N TYR A 292 -0.53 4.74 17.19
CA TYR A 292 0.58 5.25 16.40
C TYR A 292 0.11 5.60 14.99
N ALA A 293 0.03 6.91 14.72
CA ALA A 293 -0.23 7.48 13.41
C ALA A 293 0.89 7.12 12.42
N SER A 294 0.87 5.93 11.82
CA SER A 294 1.51 5.57 10.53
C SER A 294 1.55 4.06 10.26
N SER A 295 0.41 3.40 10.11
CA SER A 295 0.45 2.13 9.36
C SER A 295 0.61 2.45 7.87
N SER A 296 1.83 2.32 7.35
CA SER A 296 2.16 2.38 5.91
C SER A 296 1.54 1.21 5.11
N ASN A 297 0.54 0.52 5.66
CA ASN A 297 -0.08 -0.64 5.05
C ASN A 297 -1.05 -0.18 3.96
N ILE A 298 -0.83 -0.67 2.75
CA ILE A 298 -1.64 -0.34 1.58
C ILE A 298 -3.04 -0.97 1.65
N GLY A 299 -3.21 -2.00 2.49
CA GLY A 299 -4.45 -2.77 2.62
C GLY A 299 -4.53 -3.91 1.62
N PHE A 300 -5.69 -4.08 1.00
CA PHE A 300 -5.90 -5.19 0.06
C PHE A 300 -6.69 -4.76 -1.18
N LYS A 301 -6.46 -5.49 -2.26
CA LYS A 301 -7.32 -5.52 -3.43
C LYS A 301 -7.56 -6.97 -3.77
N ALA A 302 -8.82 -7.34 -3.91
CA ALA A 302 -9.21 -8.70 -4.27
C ALA A 302 -10.11 -8.69 -5.49
N THR A 303 -9.84 -9.62 -6.41
CA THR A 303 -10.70 -9.88 -7.55
C THR A 303 -11.64 -11.03 -7.19
N TYR A 304 -12.94 -10.81 -7.34
CA TYR A 304 -13.96 -11.84 -7.18
C TYR A 304 -14.47 -12.32 -8.54
N HIS A 305 -14.91 -13.58 -8.58
CA HIS A 305 -15.59 -14.18 -9.72
C HIS A 305 -16.81 -14.96 -9.21
N LEU A 306 -17.95 -14.75 -9.84
CA LEU A 306 -19.11 -15.62 -9.67
C LEU A 306 -18.95 -16.82 -10.59
N VAL A 307 -19.12 -18.02 -10.05
CA VAL A 307 -18.92 -19.27 -10.79
C VAL A 307 -20.12 -20.19 -10.60
N ALA A 308 -20.43 -20.98 -11.64
CA ALA A 308 -21.49 -21.98 -11.60
C ALA A 308 -20.93 -23.32 -11.11
N GLY A 309 -21.56 -23.94 -10.09
CA GLY A 309 -21.24 -25.29 -9.64
C GLY A 309 -19.76 -25.60 -9.47
N SER A 310 -19.36 -26.86 -9.68
CA SER A 310 -18.00 -27.40 -9.49
C SER A 310 -16.90 -26.83 -10.42
N ALA A 311 -17.06 -25.62 -10.95
CA ALA A 311 -16.17 -24.97 -11.91
C ALA A 311 -14.74 -24.66 -11.40
N TRP A 312 -14.39 -25.02 -10.16
CA TRP A 312 -12.98 -25.09 -9.78
C TRP A 312 -12.69 -26.19 -8.75
N ALA A 313 -12.18 -27.33 -9.22
CA ALA A 313 -11.66 -28.39 -8.35
C ALA A 313 -10.29 -28.02 -7.73
N ASP A 314 -9.47 -27.20 -8.42
CA ASP A 314 -8.07 -26.97 -8.03
C ASP A 314 -7.78 -25.50 -7.67
N LYS A 315 -7.67 -25.22 -6.37
CA LYS A 315 -7.25 -23.90 -5.85
C LYS A 315 -5.80 -23.62 -6.24
N PRO A 316 -5.46 -22.48 -6.86
CA PRO A 316 -4.08 -22.16 -7.14
C PRO A 316 -3.29 -21.97 -5.84
N LEU A 317 -2.05 -22.42 -5.86
CA LEU A 317 -1.12 -22.24 -4.75
C LEU A 317 -0.59 -20.81 -4.73
N THR A 318 -0.67 -20.19 -3.56
CA THR A 318 -0.18 -18.82 -3.30
C THR A 318 1.04 -18.78 -2.37
N ASN A 319 1.48 -19.95 -1.88
CA ASN A 319 2.60 -20.13 -0.94
C ASN A 319 3.98 -19.73 -1.49
N CYS A 320 4.07 -19.48 -2.79
CA CYS A 320 5.24 -18.92 -3.44
C CYS A 320 5.37 -17.40 -3.28
N SER A 321 4.34 -16.71 -2.76
CA SER A 321 4.34 -15.24 -2.62
C SER A 321 5.26 -14.80 -1.48
N SER A 322 5.97 -13.68 -1.66
CA SER A 322 6.87 -13.13 -0.62
C SER A 322 7.08 -11.62 -0.80
N SER A 323 7.42 -10.92 0.27
CA SER A 323 7.78 -9.50 0.23
C SER A 323 9.22 -9.34 0.70
N PHE A 324 10.03 -8.64 -0.08
CA PHE A 324 11.44 -8.41 0.15
C PHE A 324 11.66 -6.91 0.40
N LEU A 325 12.47 -6.59 1.41
CA LEU A 325 13.00 -5.24 1.57
C LEU A 325 14.33 -5.18 0.83
N MET A 326 14.43 -4.32 -0.17
CA MET A 326 15.61 -4.17 -0.99
C MET A 326 16.58 -3.22 -0.30
N GLN A 327 17.69 -3.79 0.18
CA GLN A 327 18.87 -3.04 0.64
C GLN A 327 19.79 -2.75 -0.55
N SER A 328 20.17 -3.80 -1.29
CA SER A 328 21.08 -3.71 -2.45
C SER A 328 20.60 -4.55 -3.64
N GLY A 329 20.35 -5.86 -3.47
CA GLY A 329 19.95 -6.75 -4.56
C GLY A 329 19.52 -8.14 -4.08
N GLY A 330 19.19 -9.04 -5.00
CA GLY A 330 18.90 -10.43 -4.69
C GLY A 330 18.31 -11.24 -5.86
N MET A 331 17.97 -12.50 -5.58
CA MET A 331 17.40 -13.43 -6.57
C MET A 331 16.13 -14.09 -6.05
N ILE A 332 15.07 -14.03 -6.86
CA ILE A 332 13.82 -14.78 -6.68
C ILE A 332 13.96 -16.10 -7.44
N LYS A 333 13.78 -17.22 -6.74
CA LYS A 333 13.80 -18.57 -7.32
C LYS A 333 12.41 -19.19 -7.20
N PHE A 334 11.86 -19.60 -8.32
CA PHE A 334 10.59 -20.32 -8.39
C PHE A 334 10.78 -21.69 -9.05
N SER A 335 10.17 -22.72 -8.46
CA SER A 335 10.12 -24.07 -9.02
C SER A 335 8.80 -24.74 -8.67
N GLY A 336 8.21 -25.47 -9.63
CA GLY A 336 7.00 -26.25 -9.37
C GLY A 336 7.25 -27.40 -8.37
N VAL A 337 6.20 -27.81 -7.64
CA VAL A 337 6.33 -28.78 -6.54
C VAL A 337 6.02 -30.23 -6.96
N SER A 338 5.28 -30.45 -8.06
CA SER A 338 4.75 -31.78 -8.44
C SER A 338 5.29 -32.33 -9.76
N SER A 339 5.67 -33.61 -9.77
CA SER A 339 6.33 -34.27 -10.91
C SER A 339 5.42 -35.02 -11.89
N ARG A 340 4.15 -35.24 -11.56
CA ARG A 340 3.24 -36.03 -12.42
C ARG A 340 2.07 -35.26 -13.01
N ILE A 341 1.66 -34.16 -12.35
CA ILE A 341 0.52 -33.32 -12.75
C ILE A 341 0.93 -31.88 -12.51
N HIS A 342 0.60 -31.00 -13.46
CA HIS A 342 0.80 -29.56 -13.32
C HIS A 342 -0.06 -29.02 -12.17
N GLN A 343 0.47 -28.04 -11.43
CA GLN A 343 -0.28 -27.31 -10.41
C GLN A 343 -0.43 -25.85 -10.84
N PHE A 344 -1.57 -25.27 -10.54
CA PHE A 344 -1.81 -23.85 -10.77
C PHE A 344 -1.19 -23.02 -9.65
N TYR A 345 -0.45 -21.98 -10.00
CA TYR A 345 0.14 -21.02 -9.07
C TYR A 345 -0.34 -19.60 -9.39
N ASP A 346 -0.51 -18.80 -8.34
CA ASP A 346 -0.70 -17.34 -8.42
C ASP A 346 0.23 -16.70 -7.38
N CYS A 347 1.47 -16.48 -7.79
CA CYS A 347 2.55 -15.97 -6.96
C CYS A 347 2.63 -14.45 -7.10
N VAL A 348 2.81 -13.75 -5.99
CA VAL A 348 3.10 -12.32 -5.96
C VAL A 348 4.37 -12.09 -5.17
N TRP A 349 5.34 -11.42 -5.81
CA TRP A 349 6.54 -10.93 -5.15
C TRP A 349 6.55 -9.41 -5.14
N THR A 350 6.76 -8.82 -3.97
CA THR A 350 6.93 -7.36 -3.84
C THR A 350 8.32 -7.05 -3.36
N ILE A 351 9.01 -6.13 -4.04
CA ILE A 351 10.36 -5.68 -3.69
C ILE A 351 10.24 -4.22 -3.28
N LYS A 352 10.23 -3.96 -1.98
CA LYS A 352 10.10 -2.63 -1.38
C LYS A 352 11.47 -1.97 -1.31
N ARG A 353 11.62 -0.79 -1.90
CA ARG A 353 12.86 -0.04 -1.85
C ARG A 353 13.04 0.65 -0.50
N TYR A 354 14.24 0.58 0.07
CA TYR A 354 14.56 1.28 1.31
C TYR A 354 14.63 2.80 1.10
N THR A 355 14.12 3.58 2.06
CA THR A 355 13.90 5.04 1.92
C THR A 355 15.12 5.90 2.29
N ALA A 356 16.20 5.33 2.80
CA ALA A 356 17.40 6.07 3.15
C ALA A 356 18.48 5.85 2.08
N ASN A 357 18.82 6.93 1.38
CA ASN A 357 19.72 7.04 0.22
C ASN A 357 19.21 6.30 -1.03
N HIS A 358 18.98 7.09 -2.08
CA HIS A 358 18.21 6.67 -3.24
C HIS A 358 19.13 6.08 -4.34
N PRO A 359 19.08 4.76 -4.63
CA PRO A 359 19.61 4.24 -5.88
C PRO A 359 18.78 4.74 -7.09
N ASP A 360 19.36 5.31 -8.14
CA ASP A 360 18.62 5.92 -9.26
C ASP A 360 17.54 5.01 -9.89
N GLY A 361 17.71 3.68 -9.81
CA GLY A 361 16.69 2.73 -10.21
C GLY A 361 16.86 1.32 -9.66
N VAL A 362 15.99 0.44 -10.13
CA VAL A 362 15.99 -1.00 -9.89
C VAL A 362 15.96 -1.69 -11.23
N ILE A 363 16.85 -2.65 -11.37
CA ILE A 363 16.92 -3.51 -12.52
C ILE A 363 16.32 -4.86 -12.17
N VAL A 364 15.52 -5.42 -13.08
CA VAL A 364 15.06 -6.81 -13.01
C VAL A 364 15.48 -7.54 -14.27
N ARG A 365 16.06 -8.72 -14.09
CA ARG A 365 16.50 -9.57 -15.18
C ARG A 365 16.00 -11.00 -15.02
N ILE A 366 15.60 -11.60 -16.13
CA ILE A 366 15.30 -13.03 -16.19
C ILE A 366 16.62 -13.77 -16.38
N ASP A 367 17.12 -14.41 -15.31
CA ASP A 367 18.41 -15.12 -15.30
C ASP A 367 18.28 -16.54 -15.84
N LYS A 368 17.28 -17.29 -15.35
CA LYS A 368 17.03 -18.67 -15.78
C LYS A 368 15.56 -18.88 -16.06
N LEU A 369 15.30 -19.53 -17.19
CA LEU A 369 13.97 -19.91 -17.60
C LEU A 369 13.99 -21.32 -18.18
N THR A 370 13.32 -22.24 -17.50
CA THR A 370 13.10 -23.60 -17.98
C THR A 370 11.62 -23.86 -17.86
N LEU A 371 10.93 -23.97 -18.99
CA LEU A 371 9.47 -24.08 -19.04
C LEU A 371 9.11 -25.26 -19.94
N GLY A 372 8.28 -26.17 -19.41
CA GLY A 372 7.74 -27.31 -20.14
C GLY A 372 6.69 -26.93 -21.18
N ASP A 373 6.23 -27.96 -21.89
CA ASP A 373 5.18 -27.88 -22.91
C ASP A 373 3.87 -27.27 -22.38
N GLY A 374 3.48 -27.54 -21.14
CA GLY A 374 2.29 -26.94 -20.53
C GLY A 374 2.31 -25.41 -20.47
N TRP A 375 3.49 -24.81 -20.25
CA TRP A 375 3.63 -23.35 -20.29
C TRP A 375 3.51 -22.80 -21.72
N LEU A 376 4.12 -23.50 -22.68
CA LEU A 376 4.23 -23.10 -24.09
C LEU A 376 2.91 -23.16 -24.86
N HIS A 377 1.96 -24.03 -24.48
CA HIS A 377 0.73 -24.27 -25.24
C HIS A 377 -0.53 -23.61 -24.66
N SER A 378 -0.50 -23.14 -23.41
CA SER A 378 -1.67 -22.55 -22.76
C SER A 378 -1.50 -21.05 -22.56
N GLY A 379 -2.39 -20.24 -23.16
CA GLY A 379 -2.44 -18.77 -23.00
C GLY A 379 -2.86 -18.29 -21.60
N ILE A 380 -2.83 -19.18 -20.61
CA ILE A 380 -3.23 -18.97 -19.21
C ILE A 380 -2.02 -18.48 -18.39
N ASN A 381 -0.82 -18.71 -18.90
CA ASN A 381 0.44 -18.49 -18.22
C ASN A 381 1.02 -17.10 -18.50
N VAL A 382 1.17 -16.29 -17.46
CA VAL A 382 1.57 -14.89 -17.58
C VAL A 382 2.48 -14.49 -16.42
N LEU A 383 3.59 -13.83 -16.75
CA LEU A 383 4.42 -13.08 -15.82
C LEU A 383 4.24 -11.59 -16.08
N ASP A 384 3.62 -10.89 -15.14
CA ASP A 384 3.45 -9.44 -15.18
C ASP A 384 4.41 -8.77 -14.18
N ILE A 385 5.10 -7.72 -14.62
CA ILE A 385 6.01 -6.91 -13.80
C ILE A 385 5.52 -5.46 -13.85
N TYR A 386 5.35 -4.87 -12.67
CA TYR A 386 4.81 -3.53 -12.47
C TYR A 386 5.83 -2.64 -11.78
N ASN A 387 5.88 -1.38 -12.20
CA ASN A 387 6.69 -0.32 -11.59
C ASN A 387 5.97 0.28 -10.38
N GLY A 388 6.07 -0.40 -9.24
CA GLY A 388 5.48 0.03 -7.99
C GLY A 388 5.34 -1.14 -7.02
N LEU A 389 4.47 -1.02 -6.03
CA LEU A 389 4.30 -2.04 -4.98
C LEU A 389 2.96 -2.75 -5.04
N THR A 390 2.13 -2.41 -6.02
CA THR A 390 0.74 -2.86 -6.11
C THR A 390 0.35 -3.26 -7.52
N SER A 391 -0.73 -4.03 -7.64
CA SER A 391 -1.30 -4.46 -8.92
C SER A 391 -1.94 -3.34 -9.76
N VAL A 392 -2.02 -2.11 -9.24
CA VAL A 392 -2.56 -0.94 -9.96
C VAL A 392 -1.47 0.01 -10.44
N ASP A 393 -0.21 -0.25 -10.09
CA ASP A 393 0.91 0.52 -10.57
C ASP A 393 1.17 0.27 -12.08
N PRO A 394 1.96 1.10 -12.77
CA PRO A 394 2.18 0.97 -14.21
C PRO A 394 2.85 -0.36 -14.58
N LEU A 395 2.24 -1.11 -15.52
CA LEU A 395 2.82 -2.33 -16.08
C LEU A 395 4.05 -2.00 -16.94
N ILE A 396 5.20 -2.60 -16.63
CA ILE A 396 6.46 -2.40 -17.38
C ILE A 396 6.87 -3.62 -18.21
N GLY A 397 6.37 -4.80 -17.86
CA GLY A 397 6.61 -6.01 -18.64
C GLY A 397 5.48 -7.00 -18.49
N ARG A 398 5.00 -7.54 -19.62
CA ARG A 398 4.10 -8.70 -19.64
C ARG A 398 4.71 -9.76 -20.52
N TYR A 399 5.03 -10.89 -19.92
CA TYR A 399 5.66 -12.01 -20.58
C TYR A 399 4.69 -13.18 -20.62
N VAL A 400 4.45 -13.64 -21.84
CA VAL A 400 3.74 -14.88 -22.15
C VAL A 400 4.74 -15.86 -22.75
N SER A 401 4.36 -17.13 -22.83
CA SER A 401 5.24 -18.22 -23.26
C SER A 401 5.95 -18.00 -24.61
N THR A 402 5.39 -17.20 -25.52
CA THR A 402 5.97 -16.90 -26.84
C THR A 402 6.95 -15.72 -26.86
N ASN A 403 6.95 -14.86 -25.83
CA ASN A 403 7.67 -13.58 -25.83
C ASN A 403 8.58 -13.40 -24.61
N ILE A 404 8.86 -14.49 -23.89
CA ILE A 404 9.75 -14.46 -22.73
C ILE A 404 11.15 -14.90 -23.16
N THR A 405 12.11 -13.98 -23.08
CA THR A 405 13.52 -14.22 -23.46
C THR A 405 14.42 -14.02 -22.24
N VAL A 406 15.32 -14.99 -22.02
CA VAL A 406 16.38 -14.91 -21.01
C VAL A 406 17.28 -13.70 -21.30
N GLY A 407 17.69 -12.99 -20.25
CA GLY A 407 18.51 -11.78 -20.37
C GLY A 407 17.72 -10.51 -20.66
N THR A 408 16.38 -10.55 -20.69
CA THR A 408 15.58 -9.31 -20.75
C THR A 408 15.77 -8.53 -19.45
N THR A 409 16.22 -7.29 -19.59
CA THR A 409 16.51 -6.39 -18.48
C THR A 409 15.52 -5.23 -18.49
N LEU A 410 14.85 -5.01 -17.36
CA LEU A 410 13.93 -3.89 -17.16
C LEU A 410 14.51 -2.95 -16.11
N HIS A 411 14.51 -1.64 -16.39
CA HIS A 411 14.95 -0.61 -15.47
C HIS A 411 13.75 0.22 -14.99
N THR A 412 13.67 0.49 -13.69
CA THR A 412 12.62 1.31 -13.10
C THR A 412 13.16 2.26 -12.04
N SER A 413 12.65 3.49 -11.99
CA SER A 413 12.97 4.46 -10.92
C SER A 413 11.89 4.53 -9.82
N GLY A 414 10.95 3.59 -9.79
CA GLY A 414 9.82 3.60 -8.86
C GLY A 414 10.18 3.31 -7.39
N LYS A 415 9.13 3.29 -6.56
CA LYS A 415 9.22 2.96 -5.12
C LYS A 415 9.53 1.47 -4.85
N GLY A 416 9.55 0.65 -5.89
CA GLY A 416 9.79 -0.78 -5.81
C GLY A 416 9.21 -1.50 -7.03
N LEU A 417 9.08 -2.82 -6.89
CA LEU A 417 8.55 -3.70 -7.93
C LEU A 417 7.45 -4.61 -7.39
N TYR A 418 6.43 -4.82 -8.21
CA TYR A 418 5.39 -5.81 -7.98
C TYR A 418 5.44 -6.79 -9.15
N ILE A 419 5.67 -8.06 -8.85
CA ILE A 419 5.85 -9.13 -9.83
C ILE A 419 4.77 -10.17 -9.57
N ARG A 420 3.99 -10.51 -10.58
CA ARG A 420 2.93 -11.51 -10.48
C ARG A 420 3.10 -12.60 -11.52
N LEU A 421 3.20 -13.84 -11.05
CA LEU A 421 3.31 -15.03 -11.86
C LEU A 421 2.03 -15.86 -11.73
N ARG A 422 1.35 -16.10 -12.85
CA ARG A 422 0.14 -16.91 -12.93
C ARG A 422 0.32 -18.01 -13.94
N GLY A 423 -0.08 -19.23 -13.60
CA GLY A 423 -0.08 -20.32 -14.58
C GLY A 423 0.02 -21.72 -14.00
N ALA A 424 0.05 -22.70 -14.89
CA ALA A 424 0.23 -24.11 -14.58
C ALA A 424 1.70 -24.52 -14.73
N PHE A 425 2.27 -25.13 -13.70
CA PHE A 425 3.69 -25.50 -13.65
C PHE A 425 3.91 -26.95 -13.24
N TYR A 426 4.88 -27.59 -13.88
CA TYR A 426 5.45 -28.89 -13.51
C TYR A 426 6.66 -28.71 -12.60
N SER A 427 7.11 -29.78 -11.93
CA SER A 427 8.33 -29.74 -11.11
C SER A 427 9.62 -29.47 -11.88
N SER A 428 9.61 -29.65 -13.21
CA SER A 428 10.73 -29.31 -14.07
C SER A 428 10.80 -27.81 -14.38
N ASP A 429 9.72 -27.08 -14.13
CA ASP A 429 9.62 -25.67 -14.51
C ASP A 429 10.31 -24.80 -13.46
N VAL A 430 11.23 -23.96 -13.93
CA VAL A 430 12.08 -23.11 -13.09
C VAL A 430 12.12 -21.70 -13.68
N ILE A 431 11.91 -20.71 -12.82
CA ILE A 431 12.06 -19.29 -13.15
C ILE A 431 12.95 -18.65 -12.09
N ASN A 432 14.07 -18.07 -12.51
CA ASN A 432 14.92 -17.24 -11.67
C ASN A 432 14.89 -15.79 -12.16
N LEU A 433 14.60 -14.87 -11.24
CA LEU A 433 14.64 -13.43 -11.49
C LEU A 433 15.71 -12.83 -10.58
N VAL A 434 16.61 -12.05 -11.16
CA VAL A 434 17.58 -11.25 -10.40
C VAL A 434 17.08 -9.83 -10.37
N TYR A 435 17.11 -9.20 -9.18
CA TYR A 435 16.81 -7.79 -9.02
C TYR A 435 17.95 -7.08 -8.33
N THR A 436 18.27 -5.87 -8.80
CA THR A 436 19.44 -5.12 -8.34
C THR A 436 19.08 -3.65 -8.23
N ALA A 437 19.36 -3.02 -7.11
CA ALA A 437 19.35 -1.56 -6.99
C ALA A 437 20.57 -1.00 -7.73
N VAL A 438 20.34 -0.03 -8.60
CA VAL A 438 21.40 0.56 -9.42
C VAL A 438 21.43 2.08 -9.31
N ASP A 439 22.63 2.62 -9.37
CA ASP A 439 22.89 4.04 -9.53
C ASP A 439 23.47 4.35 -10.92
N ASN A 440 23.17 5.53 -11.47
CA ASN A 440 23.80 5.94 -12.72
C ASN A 440 25.23 6.38 -12.47
N VAL A 441 26.15 5.91 -13.33
CA VAL A 441 27.53 6.40 -13.33
C VAL A 441 27.55 7.87 -13.72
N THR A 442 28.23 8.69 -12.91
CA THR A 442 28.55 10.08 -13.23
C THR A 442 29.97 10.18 -13.82
N ASN A 443 30.35 11.35 -14.35
CA ASN A 443 31.72 11.58 -14.85
C ASN A 443 32.82 11.38 -13.79
N GLU A 444 32.45 11.29 -12.50
CA GLU A 444 33.37 11.08 -11.36
C GLU A 444 33.36 9.63 -10.84
N GLY A 445 32.58 8.72 -11.44
CA GLY A 445 32.39 7.34 -10.97
C GLY A 445 31.04 7.12 -10.27
N CYS A 446 30.95 6.10 -9.42
CA CYS A 446 29.73 5.84 -8.66
C CYS A 446 29.48 6.91 -7.58
N PRO A 447 28.20 7.23 -7.28
CA PRO A 447 27.84 8.22 -6.27
C PRO A 447 28.25 7.82 -4.85
N ASP A 448 28.12 6.54 -4.48
CA ASP A 448 28.53 6.04 -3.17
C ASP A 448 29.90 5.33 -3.27
N PRO A 449 30.87 5.63 -2.39
CA PRO A 449 32.13 4.88 -2.32
C PRO A 449 31.95 3.39 -1.99
N LYS A 450 30.77 2.96 -1.52
CA LYS A 450 30.41 1.56 -1.32
C LYS A 450 29.92 0.85 -2.59
N ASP A 451 29.78 1.56 -3.70
CA ASP A 451 29.34 0.96 -4.95
C ASP A 451 30.52 0.46 -5.81
N TYR A 452 30.24 -0.54 -6.64
CA TYR A 452 31.10 -1.10 -7.66
C TYR A 452 30.58 -0.70 -9.05
N ILE A 453 31.49 -0.28 -9.94
CA ILE A 453 31.18 0.06 -11.32
C ILE A 453 31.27 -1.21 -12.17
N CYS A 454 30.13 -1.69 -12.66
CA CYS A 454 30.02 -2.75 -13.66
C CYS A 454 30.66 -2.33 -15.00
N HIS A 455 31.04 -3.30 -15.85
CA HIS A 455 31.60 -2.99 -17.18
C HIS A 455 30.60 -2.25 -18.09
N ASN A 456 29.30 -2.47 -17.89
CA ASN A 456 28.22 -1.76 -18.57
C ASN A 456 27.90 -0.36 -17.99
N LEU A 457 28.74 0.15 -17.07
CA LEU A 457 28.61 1.47 -16.45
C LEU A 457 27.36 1.63 -15.56
N TRP A 458 26.94 0.55 -14.90
CA TRP A 458 26.03 0.63 -13.76
C TRP A 458 26.79 0.55 -12.44
N CYS A 459 26.27 1.24 -11.43
CA CYS A 459 26.76 1.15 -10.06
C CYS A 459 25.86 0.22 -9.26
N ILE A 460 26.45 -0.81 -8.66
CA ILE A 460 25.78 -1.75 -7.75
C ILE A 460 26.49 -1.75 -6.41
N ASP A 461 25.82 -2.17 -5.34
CA ASP A 461 26.47 -2.28 -4.02
C ASP A 461 27.62 -3.31 -4.07
N LYS A 462 28.77 -3.00 -3.47
CA LYS A 462 29.92 -3.93 -3.38
C LYS A 462 29.59 -5.24 -2.67
N ASP A 463 28.59 -5.27 -1.80
CA ASP A 463 28.13 -6.49 -1.13
C ASP A 463 27.55 -7.52 -2.12
N LEU A 464 27.23 -7.10 -3.36
CA LEU A 464 26.74 -7.96 -4.44
C LEU A 464 27.86 -8.53 -5.32
N MET A 465 29.12 -8.20 -5.05
CA MET A 465 30.24 -8.79 -5.80
C MET A 465 30.53 -10.21 -5.33
N CYS A 466 30.90 -11.08 -6.27
CA CYS A 466 31.34 -12.46 -6.01
C CYS A 466 30.32 -13.34 -5.28
N ASP A 467 29.03 -13.03 -5.36
CA ASP A 467 28.00 -13.72 -4.59
C ASP A 467 27.36 -14.90 -5.38
N GLY A 468 27.84 -15.13 -6.60
CA GLY A 468 27.38 -16.18 -7.50
C GLY A 468 26.19 -15.76 -8.35
N VAL A 469 25.78 -14.49 -8.27
CA VAL A 469 24.64 -13.93 -9.00
C VAL A 469 25.09 -12.73 -9.81
N ASP A 470 24.85 -12.79 -11.12
CA ASP A 470 25.16 -11.71 -12.05
C ASP A 470 24.11 -10.58 -11.90
N HIS A 471 24.39 -9.67 -10.98
CA HIS A 471 23.63 -8.44 -10.68
C HIS A 471 23.92 -7.34 -11.69
N CYS A 472 25.13 -7.28 -12.25
CA CYS A 472 25.49 -6.32 -13.31
C CYS A 472 24.77 -6.62 -14.63
N GLY A 473 24.47 -7.88 -14.93
CA GLY A 473 23.90 -8.34 -16.19
C GLY A 473 24.95 -8.70 -17.25
N ASP A 474 26.21 -8.35 -17.03
CA ASP A 474 27.38 -8.63 -17.87
C ASP A 474 28.42 -9.54 -17.17
N ARG A 475 28.10 -10.04 -15.97
CA ARG A 475 28.93 -10.86 -15.08
C ARG A 475 30.19 -10.18 -14.55
N SER A 476 30.35 -8.86 -14.69
CA SER A 476 31.55 -8.16 -14.24
C SER A 476 31.74 -8.18 -12.72
N ASP A 477 30.63 -8.15 -11.98
CA ASP A 477 30.54 -8.36 -10.53
C ASP A 477 31.02 -9.75 -10.07
N GLU A 478 30.92 -10.75 -10.94
CA GLU A 478 31.35 -12.12 -10.68
C GLU A 478 32.79 -12.39 -11.11
N VAL A 479 33.45 -11.44 -11.79
CA VAL A 479 34.89 -11.50 -12.09
C VAL A 479 35.69 -11.04 -10.89
N CYS A 480 35.45 -11.70 -9.77
CA CYS A 480 36.30 -11.60 -8.62
C CYS A 480 37.51 -12.46 -8.89
N SER A 481 38.57 -11.81 -9.38
CA SER A 481 39.89 -12.40 -9.28
C SER A 481 40.04 -12.84 -7.82
N MET A 482 40.07 -14.15 -7.60
CA MET A 482 40.55 -14.72 -6.35
C MET A 482 41.75 -13.86 -5.90
N PRO A 483 41.90 -13.54 -4.61
CA PRO A 483 43.24 -13.30 -4.11
C PRO A 483 43.97 -14.65 -4.21
N GLU A 484 44.31 -15.07 -5.42
CA GLU A 484 45.41 -15.99 -5.61
C GLU A 484 46.63 -15.23 -5.11
N LEU A 485 47.09 -15.68 -3.94
CA LEU A 485 48.47 -15.66 -3.48
C LEU A 485 48.85 -14.70 -2.34
N THR A 486 48.23 -14.87 -1.16
CA THR A 486 48.91 -14.60 0.12
C THR A 486 48.83 -15.76 1.11
N THR A 487 48.90 -17.01 0.62
CA THR A 487 49.29 -18.16 1.46
C THR A 487 50.69 -18.63 1.11
N LEU A 488 51.64 -17.71 1.06
CA LEU A 488 53.03 -18.11 1.07
C LEU A 488 53.54 -17.94 2.50
N PRO A 489 54.13 -19.01 3.08
CA PRO A 489 54.53 -19.00 4.48
C PRO A 489 55.43 -17.78 4.75
N PRO A 490 55.35 -17.17 5.94
CA PRO A 490 56.13 -15.98 6.26
C PRO A 490 57.61 -16.24 5.95
N CYS A 491 58.12 -15.52 4.96
CA CYS A 491 59.51 -15.63 4.55
C CYS A 491 60.31 -14.65 5.39
N SER A 492 61.16 -15.17 6.28
CA SER A 492 62.00 -14.35 7.17
C SER A 492 63.21 -13.73 6.44
N GLY A 493 63.47 -14.13 5.19
CA GLY A 493 64.56 -13.62 4.36
C GLY A 493 64.09 -13.10 3.00
N HIS A 494 64.88 -13.37 1.95
CA HIS A 494 64.59 -12.93 0.59
C HIS A 494 63.79 -13.97 -0.17
N ARG A 495 62.99 -13.51 -1.13
CA ARG A 495 62.10 -14.35 -1.90
C ARG A 495 62.39 -14.21 -3.39
N CYS A 496 62.81 -15.31 -4.00
CA CYS A 496 63.10 -15.35 -5.43
C CYS A 496 61.84 -14.99 -6.23
N THR A 497 62.01 -14.26 -7.33
CA THR A 497 60.89 -13.65 -8.07
C THR A 497 60.19 -14.68 -8.94
N ASP A 498 60.97 -15.56 -9.59
CA ASP A 498 60.43 -16.55 -10.53
C ASP A 498 59.88 -17.80 -9.82
N ASP A 499 60.69 -18.44 -8.97
CA ASP A 499 60.30 -19.70 -8.30
C ASP A 499 59.59 -19.52 -6.96
N LYS A 500 59.44 -18.27 -6.48
CA LYS A 500 58.78 -17.91 -5.21
C LYS A 500 59.36 -18.63 -3.98
N ARG A 501 60.56 -19.20 -4.10
CA ARG A 501 61.32 -19.86 -3.02
C ARG A 501 61.77 -18.82 -2.00
N CYS A 502 61.66 -19.15 -0.72
CA CYS A 502 62.15 -18.32 0.37
C CYS A 502 63.55 -18.79 0.78
N ILE A 503 64.53 -17.89 0.76
CA ILE A 503 65.90 -18.14 1.21
C ILE A 503 66.17 -17.36 2.50
N SER A 504 67.14 -17.81 3.30
CA SER A 504 67.45 -17.15 4.57
C SER A 504 68.20 -15.82 4.36
N PRO A 505 68.12 -14.85 5.30
CA PRO A 505 68.86 -13.59 5.18
C PRO A 505 70.38 -13.75 5.03
N SER A 506 70.95 -14.86 5.53
CA SER A 506 72.38 -15.18 5.41
C SER A 506 72.81 -15.61 4.01
N GLN A 507 71.85 -15.93 3.15
CA GLN A 507 72.04 -16.37 1.76
C GLN A 507 71.79 -15.23 0.76
N VAL A 508 71.66 -14.00 1.26
CA VAL A 508 71.50 -12.81 0.42
C VAL A 508 72.84 -12.11 0.41
N CYS A 509 73.44 -11.92 -0.77
CA CYS A 509 74.74 -11.29 -0.93
C CYS A 509 75.91 -12.05 -0.30
N ASP A 510 75.85 -13.38 -0.32
CA ASP A 510 76.93 -14.26 0.16
C ASP A 510 77.87 -14.71 -0.98
N GLY A 511 77.53 -14.35 -2.23
CA GLY A 511 78.32 -14.64 -3.43
C GLY A 511 77.98 -15.99 -4.08
N VAL A 512 76.92 -16.67 -3.63
CA VAL A 512 76.37 -17.88 -4.23
C VAL A 512 74.96 -17.58 -4.78
N PHE A 513 74.66 -18.02 -6.00
CA PHE A 513 73.31 -17.89 -6.56
C PHE A 513 72.41 -19.00 -6.03
N ASP A 514 71.68 -18.69 -4.95
CA ASP A 514 70.67 -19.54 -4.34
C ASP A 514 69.28 -19.38 -4.95
N CYS A 515 69.03 -18.28 -5.68
CA CYS A 515 67.86 -18.10 -6.54
C CYS A 515 68.18 -18.38 -8.03
N GLU A 516 67.30 -19.09 -8.76
CA GLU A 516 67.50 -19.36 -10.20
C GLU A 516 67.54 -18.09 -11.05
N ASP A 517 66.82 -17.04 -10.63
CA ASP A 517 66.78 -15.71 -11.25
C ASP A 517 67.92 -14.78 -10.76
N MET A 518 68.81 -15.28 -9.90
CA MET A 518 69.98 -14.57 -9.35
C MET A 518 69.61 -13.28 -8.59
N THR A 519 68.36 -13.16 -8.12
CA THR A 519 67.86 -11.93 -7.49
C THR A 519 68.43 -11.68 -6.09
N ASP A 520 68.92 -12.74 -5.47
CA ASP A 520 69.61 -12.76 -4.18
C ASP A 520 70.99 -12.08 -4.21
N GLU A 521 71.62 -11.98 -5.39
CA GLU A 521 72.97 -11.44 -5.57
C GLU A 521 73.03 -10.15 -6.42
N THR A 522 71.92 -9.69 -6.98
CA THR A 522 71.91 -8.56 -7.92
C THR A 522 71.95 -7.18 -7.24
N ILE A 523 71.49 -7.08 -5.97
CA ILE A 523 71.40 -5.79 -5.24
C ILE A 523 72.14 -5.88 -3.90
N CYS A 524 73.46 -6.08 -3.99
CA CYS A 524 74.34 -6.14 -2.83
C CYS A 524 75.04 -4.80 -2.61
N ARG A 525 74.56 -4.01 -1.63
CA ARG A 525 75.28 -2.81 -1.18
C ARG A 525 76.60 -3.26 -0.54
N LYS A 526 77.72 -3.10 -1.26
CA LYS A 526 79.06 -3.19 -0.66
C LYS A 526 79.16 -2.21 0.51
N GLN A 527 79.04 -2.72 1.74
CA GLN A 527 79.34 -1.94 2.94
C GLN A 527 80.86 -1.73 3.01
N ILE A 528 81.30 -0.55 2.57
CA ILE A 528 82.60 0.01 2.92
C ILE A 528 82.51 0.42 4.39
N ASN A 529 83.18 -0.33 5.26
CA ASN A 529 83.38 0.02 6.66
C ASN A 529 84.33 1.22 6.77
N LEU A 530 83.80 2.39 7.11
CA LEU A 530 84.57 3.51 7.66
C LEU A 530 84.08 3.76 9.09
N GLN A 531 84.82 3.20 10.06
CA GLN A 531 84.70 3.59 11.47
C GLN A 531 85.44 4.90 11.69
N CYS A 532 84.82 5.84 12.43
CA CYS A 532 85.56 6.80 13.24
C CYS A 532 84.88 7.01 14.61
N LYS A 533 85.71 6.93 15.65
CA LYS A 533 85.46 7.07 17.09
C LYS A 533 85.07 8.51 17.48
N ALA A 534 84.29 8.60 18.56
CA ALA A 534 84.07 9.83 19.33
C ALA A 534 85.37 10.30 20.04
N VAL A 535 85.49 11.63 20.18
CA VAL A 535 86.58 12.37 20.86
C VAL A 535 86.57 12.12 22.36
#